data_AF-A0A962E2J7-F1
#
_entry.id   AF-A0A962E2J7-F1
#
_cell.length_a   1.000
_cell.length_b   1.000
_cell.length_c   1.000
_cell.angle_alpha   90.00
_cell.angle_beta   90.00
_cell.angle_gamma   90.00
#
_symmetry.space_group_name_H-M   'P 1'
#
loop_
_entity.id
_entity.type
_entity.pdbx_description
1 polymer ?
#
loop_
_entity_poly.entity_id
_entity_poly.type
_entity_poly.pdbx_seq_one_letter_code
_entity_poly.pdbx_strand_id
1 'polypeptide(L)'
;MSSDCTPTSKPPLDLDWLKALDLNFPADATELAIPGVEEATVLMRERRFDLYGVVAEVGASFLRHFGEAERPRLLRVQDALALSFARMASRHGSWGNDLHHYHNEGHALELLNGRLARIRQQFGWEALSAERWILMALFATCHDLRQREKVDYLRGVGANERASIAEAFRILDTCGFDRE
;
A
#
# COMPACT_ATOMS: atom_id res chain seq x y z
N MET A 1 -9.97 10.17 46.15
CA MET A 1 -9.10 10.90 45.19
C MET A 1 -9.07 10.07 43.92
N SER A 2 -9.91 10.41 42.95
CA SER A 2 -9.97 9.70 41.66
C SER A 2 -8.87 10.30 40.78
N SER A 3 -7.91 9.49 40.36
CA SER A 3 -6.88 9.92 39.41
C SER A 3 -7.53 10.07 38.03
N ASP A 4 -7.70 11.32 37.60
CA ASP A 4 -7.98 11.66 36.20
C ASP A 4 -6.86 11.08 35.32
N CYS A 5 -7.19 10.02 34.60
CA CYS A 5 -6.34 9.49 33.55
C CYS A 5 -6.84 10.11 32.24
N THR A 6 -6.49 11.38 32.03
CA THR A 6 -6.65 12.01 30.72
C THR A 6 -5.69 11.31 29.75
N PRO A 7 -6.18 10.75 28.62
CA PRO A 7 -5.29 10.21 27.61
C PRO A 7 -4.42 11.34 27.10
N THR A 8 -3.12 11.25 27.34
CA THR A 8 -2.13 12.15 26.76
C THR A 8 -2.30 12.08 25.24
N SER A 9 -2.64 13.21 24.63
CA SER A 9 -2.71 13.33 23.17
C SER A 9 -1.39 12.83 22.61
N LYS A 10 -1.41 11.76 21.82
CA LYS A 10 -0.22 11.32 21.07
C LYS A 10 0.30 12.55 20.33
N PRO A 11 1.62 12.83 20.39
CA PRO A 11 2.17 13.94 19.63
C PRO A 11 1.77 13.78 18.15
N PRO A 12 1.53 14.90 17.44
CA PRO A 12 1.21 14.85 16.02
C PRO A 12 2.29 14.07 15.27
N LEU A 13 1.86 13.35 14.23
CA LEU A 13 2.75 12.57 13.38
C LEU A 13 3.75 13.53 12.72
N ASP A 14 5.05 13.29 12.91
CA ASP A 14 6.12 14.11 12.33
C ASP A 14 6.28 13.73 10.84
N LEU A 15 5.59 14.46 9.97
CA LEU A 15 5.58 14.22 8.52
C LEU A 15 6.95 14.48 7.89
N ASP A 16 7.72 15.44 8.40
CA ASP A 16 9.07 15.73 7.90
C ASP A 16 10.00 14.56 8.16
N TRP A 17 9.90 13.96 9.34
CA TRP A 17 10.64 12.74 9.67
C TRP A 17 10.28 11.58 8.73
N LEU A 18 8.98 11.38 8.44
CA LEU A 18 8.55 10.32 7.52
C LEU A 18 9.05 10.57 6.09
N LYS A 19 8.93 11.80 5.58
CA LYS A 19 9.43 12.20 4.26
C LYS A 19 10.95 12.02 4.16
N ALA A 20 11.68 12.20 5.26
CA ALA A 20 13.13 12.02 5.32
C ALA A 20 13.59 10.55 5.38
N LEU A 21 12.68 9.57 5.49
CA LEU A 21 13.06 8.15 5.49
C LEU A 21 13.72 7.71 4.18
N ASP A 22 13.43 8.40 3.07
CA ASP A 22 14.07 8.18 1.76
C ASP A 22 15.61 8.22 1.83
N LEU A 23 16.17 9.07 2.71
CA LEU A 23 17.62 9.19 2.89
C LEU A 23 18.25 7.96 3.54
N ASN A 24 17.49 7.27 4.39
CA ASN A 24 17.96 6.11 5.14
C ASN A 24 17.58 4.78 4.46
N PHE A 25 16.55 4.80 3.63
CA PHE A 25 16.03 3.65 2.89
C PHE A 25 15.90 4.00 1.41
N PRO A 26 17.03 4.13 0.69
CA PRO A 26 17.01 4.44 -0.74
C PRO A 26 16.37 3.31 -1.53
N ALA A 27 16.05 3.60 -2.79
CA ALA A 27 15.52 2.65 -3.75
C ALA A 27 16.44 1.41 -3.84
N ASP A 28 15.86 0.23 -3.65
CA ASP A 28 16.59 -1.03 -3.76
C ASP A 28 16.62 -1.58 -5.20
N ALA A 29 17.25 -2.74 -5.39
CA ALA A 29 17.35 -3.36 -6.71
C ALA A 29 15.99 -3.67 -7.36
N THR A 30 14.95 -3.96 -6.56
CA THR A 30 13.60 -4.21 -7.09
C THR A 30 12.96 -2.91 -7.56
N GLU A 31 13.09 -1.83 -6.77
CA GLU A 31 12.60 -0.51 -7.16
C GLU A 31 13.27 0.00 -8.43
N LEU A 32 14.57 -0.24 -8.59
CA LEU A 32 15.31 0.12 -9.80
C LEU A 32 14.92 -0.73 -11.02
N ALA A 33 14.56 -1.99 -10.82
CA ALA A 33 14.11 -2.89 -11.90
C ALA A 33 12.65 -2.63 -12.32
N ILE A 34 11.81 -2.13 -11.42
CA ILE A 34 10.40 -1.81 -11.66
C ILE A 34 10.19 -0.33 -11.28
N PRO A 35 10.71 0.61 -12.09
CA PRO A 35 10.76 2.02 -11.73
C PRO A 35 9.37 2.66 -11.72
N GLY A 36 8.42 2.18 -12.53
CA GLY A 36 7.10 2.78 -12.59
C GLY A 36 5.95 1.86 -13.01
N VAL A 37 4.82 2.50 -13.26
CA VAL A 37 3.52 1.87 -13.54
C VAL A 37 3.55 1.10 -14.85
N GLU A 38 4.33 1.54 -15.83
CA GLU A 38 4.46 0.88 -17.13
C GLU A 38 5.08 -0.51 -16.97
N GLU A 39 6.21 -0.64 -16.27
CA GLU A 39 6.85 -1.93 -16.03
C GLU A 39 5.99 -2.85 -15.15
N ALA A 40 5.37 -2.28 -14.11
CA ALA A 40 4.42 -3.02 -13.30
C ALA A 40 3.24 -3.55 -14.13
N THR A 41 2.71 -2.76 -15.07
CA THR A 41 1.63 -3.16 -15.97
C THR A 41 2.02 -4.34 -16.86
N VAL A 42 3.25 -4.35 -17.38
CA VAL A 42 3.76 -5.47 -18.17
C VAL A 42 3.77 -6.74 -17.32
N LEU A 43 4.37 -6.70 -16.13
CA LEU A 43 4.43 -7.85 -15.22
C LEU A 43 3.04 -8.34 -14.80
N MET A 44 2.12 -7.42 -14.50
CA MET A 44 0.74 -7.75 -14.11
C MET A 44 0.00 -8.47 -15.24
N ARG A 45 0.16 -8.04 -16.50
CA ARG A 45 -0.46 -8.71 -17.65
C ARG A 45 0.10 -10.12 -17.87
N GLU A 46 1.40 -10.28 -17.73
CA GLU A 46 2.07 -11.57 -17.95
C GLU A 46 1.75 -12.58 -16.86
N ARG A 47 1.69 -12.14 -15.60
CA ARG A 47 1.71 -13.05 -14.44
C ARG A 47 0.41 -13.11 -13.67
N ARG A 48 -0.41 -12.05 -13.71
CA ARG A 48 -1.66 -11.92 -12.95
C ARG A 48 -2.77 -11.22 -13.74
N PHE A 49 -2.94 -11.65 -14.99
CA PHE A 49 -3.99 -11.12 -15.87
C PHE A 49 -5.40 -11.24 -15.23
N ASP A 50 -5.60 -12.25 -14.38
CA ASP A 50 -6.83 -12.50 -13.62
C ASP A 50 -7.27 -11.28 -12.78
N LEU A 51 -6.31 -10.51 -12.27
CA LEU A 51 -6.60 -9.38 -11.38
C LEU A 51 -7.21 -8.18 -12.10
N TYR A 52 -7.05 -8.03 -13.42
CA TYR A 52 -7.64 -6.90 -14.16
C TYR A 52 -9.17 -6.90 -14.08
N GLY A 53 -9.79 -8.07 -14.18
CA GLY A 53 -11.25 -8.21 -14.06
C GLY A 53 -11.72 -7.81 -12.66
N VAL A 54 -11.02 -8.29 -11.63
CA VAL A 54 -11.32 -7.97 -10.22
C VAL A 54 -11.20 -6.48 -9.96
N VAL A 55 -10.10 -5.84 -10.38
CA VAL A 55 -9.87 -4.41 -10.18
C VAL A 55 -10.92 -3.57 -10.92
N ALA A 56 -11.27 -3.94 -12.15
CA ALA A 56 -12.30 -3.26 -12.92
C ALA A 56 -13.69 -3.36 -12.26
N GLU A 57 -14.07 -4.55 -11.78
CA GLU A 57 -15.36 -4.77 -11.11
C GLU A 57 -15.44 -3.98 -9.79
N VAL A 58 -14.41 -4.08 -8.96
CA VAL A 58 -14.32 -3.36 -7.68
C VAL A 58 -14.35 -1.86 -7.92
N GLY A 59 -13.58 -1.35 -8.89
CA GLY A 59 -13.54 0.06 -9.24
C GLY A 59 -14.89 0.57 -9.76
N ALA A 60 -15.56 -0.18 -10.64
CA ALA A 60 -16.89 0.19 -11.11
C ALA A 60 -17.91 0.21 -9.96
N SER A 61 -17.83 -0.74 -9.03
CA SER A 61 -18.68 -0.76 -7.83
C SER A 61 -18.41 0.45 -6.91
N PHE A 62 -17.15 0.81 -6.73
CA PHE A 62 -16.73 1.99 -5.97
C PHE A 62 -17.31 3.28 -6.57
N LEU A 63 -17.15 3.48 -7.89
CA LEU A 63 -17.65 4.69 -8.57
C LEU A 63 -19.18 4.77 -8.59
N ARG A 64 -19.89 3.64 -8.69
CA ARG A 64 -21.35 3.63 -8.55
C ARG A 64 -21.81 4.15 -7.17
N HIS A 65 -21.03 3.89 -6.13
CA HIS A 65 -21.39 4.29 -4.76
C HIS A 65 -20.93 5.71 -4.41
N PHE A 66 -19.66 6.04 -4.68
CA PHE A 66 -19.05 7.33 -4.29
C PHE A 66 -19.11 8.40 -5.38
N GLY A 67 -19.47 8.02 -6.60
CA GLY A 67 -19.65 8.93 -7.73
C GLY A 67 -18.45 9.00 -8.67
N GLU A 68 -18.73 9.41 -9.91
CA GLU A 68 -17.76 9.52 -11.01
C GLU A 68 -16.65 10.56 -10.75
N ALA A 69 -16.88 11.52 -9.86
CA ALA A 69 -15.88 12.51 -9.47
C ALA A 69 -14.62 11.88 -8.85
N GLU A 70 -14.73 10.68 -8.26
CA GLU A 70 -13.60 9.96 -7.67
C GLU A 70 -12.73 9.22 -8.71
N ARG A 71 -13.17 9.13 -9.98
CA ARG A 71 -12.48 8.36 -11.02
C ARG A 71 -11.00 8.72 -11.17
N PRO A 72 -10.57 9.99 -11.22
CA PRO A 72 -9.16 10.33 -11.35
C PRO A 72 -8.32 9.84 -10.15
N ARG A 73 -8.87 9.92 -8.93
CA ARG A 73 -8.21 9.43 -7.72
C ARG A 73 -8.13 7.91 -7.72
N LEU A 74 -9.23 7.23 -8.08
CA LEU A 74 -9.27 5.78 -8.16
C LEU A 74 -8.25 5.21 -9.15
N LEU A 75 -8.07 5.84 -10.32
CA LEU A 75 -7.07 5.41 -11.31
C LEU A 75 -5.64 5.50 -10.75
N ARG A 76 -5.28 6.61 -10.10
CA ARG A 76 -3.97 6.75 -9.45
C ARG A 76 -3.75 5.70 -8.35
N VAL A 77 -4.81 5.37 -7.60
CA VAL A 77 -4.74 4.31 -6.59
C VAL A 77 -4.51 2.95 -7.25
N GLN A 78 -5.23 2.64 -8.34
CA GLN A 78 -5.04 1.38 -9.06
C GLN A 78 -3.61 1.23 -9.61
N ASP A 79 -3.03 2.32 -10.11
CA ASP A 79 -1.63 2.36 -10.53
C ASP A 79 -0.67 2.09 -9.36
N ALA A 80 -0.90 2.73 -8.20
CA ALA A 80 -0.11 2.50 -7.00
C ALA A 80 -0.24 1.06 -6.47
N LEU A 81 -1.45 0.47 -6.52
CA LEU A 81 -1.68 -0.93 -6.15
C LEU A 81 -0.94 -1.88 -7.09
N ALA A 82 -0.95 -1.62 -8.40
CA ALA A 82 -0.23 -2.42 -9.38
C ALA A 82 1.29 -2.36 -9.15
N LEU A 83 1.83 -1.15 -8.94
CA LEU A 83 3.26 -0.95 -8.70
C LEU A 83 3.74 -1.59 -7.39
N SER A 84 3.03 -1.33 -6.28
CA SER A 84 3.35 -1.93 -4.97
C SER A 84 3.25 -3.46 -5.00
N PHE A 85 2.21 -4.01 -5.62
CA PHE A 85 2.05 -5.45 -5.77
C PHE A 85 3.18 -6.05 -6.61
N ALA A 86 3.52 -5.46 -7.75
CA ALA A 86 4.56 -5.98 -8.62
C ALA A 86 5.93 -5.98 -7.94
N ARG A 87 6.26 -4.92 -7.20
CA ARG A 87 7.50 -4.85 -6.42
C ARG A 87 7.52 -5.88 -5.29
N MET A 88 6.44 -6.01 -4.52
CA MET A 88 6.35 -7.03 -3.47
C MET A 88 6.48 -8.45 -4.03
N ALA A 89 5.78 -8.76 -5.13
CA ALA A 89 5.81 -10.07 -5.75
C ALA A 89 7.20 -10.42 -6.31
N SER A 90 7.92 -9.42 -6.82
CA SER A 90 9.28 -9.57 -7.37
C SER A 90 10.35 -9.66 -6.29
N ARG A 91 10.17 -8.95 -5.17
CA ARG A 91 11.12 -8.92 -4.06
C ARG A 91 10.97 -10.10 -3.13
N HIS A 92 9.76 -10.27 -2.58
CA HIS A 92 9.47 -11.20 -1.50
C HIS A 92 8.45 -12.27 -1.88
N GLY A 93 8.05 -12.30 -3.14
CA GLY A 93 6.97 -13.14 -3.63
C GLY A 93 7.38 -14.21 -4.63
N SER A 94 6.36 -14.78 -5.27
CA SER A 94 6.50 -15.88 -6.22
C SER A 94 7.17 -15.49 -7.54
N TRP A 95 7.43 -14.21 -7.81
CA TRP A 95 8.07 -13.77 -9.04
C TRP A 95 9.59 -13.62 -8.90
N GLY A 96 10.09 -13.58 -7.67
CA GLY A 96 11.50 -13.47 -7.34
C GLY A 96 12.12 -14.76 -6.83
N ASN A 97 13.34 -14.62 -6.30
CA ASN A 97 14.12 -15.72 -5.73
C ASN A 97 14.28 -15.65 -4.19
N ASP A 98 13.81 -14.57 -3.54
CA ASP A 98 13.79 -14.42 -2.07
C ASP A 98 12.35 -14.47 -1.55
N LEU A 99 11.68 -15.61 -1.73
CA LEU A 99 10.32 -15.79 -1.23
C LEU A 99 10.30 -15.65 0.30
N HIS A 100 9.51 -14.70 0.79
CA HIS A 100 9.17 -14.59 2.20
C HIS A 100 7.91 -15.44 2.48
N HIS A 101 7.97 -16.34 3.46
CA HIS A 101 6.89 -17.31 3.70
C HIS A 101 5.54 -16.68 4.09
N TYR A 102 5.59 -15.52 4.76
CA TYR A 102 4.41 -14.78 5.20
C TYR A 102 4.27 -13.42 4.49
N HIS A 103 5.23 -12.51 4.68
CA HIS A 103 5.20 -11.17 4.10
C HIS A 103 5.52 -11.14 2.59
N ASN A 104 4.56 -11.57 1.77
CA ASN A 104 4.63 -11.62 0.32
C ASN A 104 3.34 -11.09 -0.34
N GLU A 105 3.26 -11.15 -1.67
CA GLU A 105 2.12 -10.68 -2.44
C GLU A 105 0.81 -11.42 -2.13
N GLY A 106 0.91 -12.66 -1.66
CA GLY A 106 -0.23 -13.43 -1.15
C GLY A 106 -0.83 -12.82 0.11
N HIS A 107 0.01 -12.34 1.04
CA HIS A 107 -0.44 -11.60 2.23
C HIS A 107 -1.10 -10.27 1.85
N ALA A 108 -0.53 -9.53 0.90
CA ALA A 108 -1.18 -8.31 0.39
C ALA A 108 -2.57 -8.60 -0.20
N LEU A 109 -2.74 -9.69 -0.96
CA LEU A 109 -4.04 -10.10 -1.49
C LEU A 109 -5.01 -10.59 -0.41
N GLU A 110 -4.52 -11.26 0.63
CA GLU A 110 -5.32 -11.68 1.77
C GLU A 110 -5.94 -10.46 2.46
N LEU A 111 -5.17 -9.39 2.66
CA LEU A 111 -5.68 -8.14 3.21
C LEU A 111 -6.65 -7.44 2.24
N LEU A 112 -6.24 -7.23 0.99
CA LEU A 112 -6.98 -6.41 0.02
C LEU A 112 -8.24 -7.11 -0.50
N ASN A 113 -8.09 -8.30 -1.09
CA ASN A 113 -9.18 -9.04 -1.71
C ASN A 113 -9.78 -10.12 -0.80
N GLY A 114 -9.23 -10.32 0.40
CA GLY A 114 -9.81 -11.16 1.44
C GLY A 114 -10.52 -10.34 2.53
N ARG A 115 -9.77 -9.71 3.42
CA ARG A 115 -10.32 -9.04 4.62
C ARG A 115 -11.10 -7.78 4.29
N LEU A 116 -10.53 -6.86 3.51
CA LEU A 116 -11.21 -5.63 3.12
C LEU A 116 -12.42 -5.93 2.23
N ALA A 117 -12.28 -6.89 1.30
CA ALA A 117 -13.41 -7.36 0.50
C ALA A 117 -14.55 -7.90 1.36
N ARG A 118 -14.25 -8.67 2.41
CA ARG A 118 -15.25 -9.19 3.36
C ARG A 118 -15.93 -8.07 4.17
N ILE A 119 -15.17 -7.09 4.66
CA ILE A 119 -15.75 -5.92 5.35
C ILE A 119 -16.73 -5.21 4.41
N ARG A 120 -16.34 -4.94 3.17
CA ARG A 120 -17.21 -4.32 2.17
C ARG A 120 -18.46 -5.17 1.87
N GLN A 121 -18.31 -6.49 1.74
CA GLN A 121 -19.44 -7.39 1.45
C GLN A 121 -20.43 -7.46 2.62
N GLN A 122 -19.94 -7.37 3.86
CA GLN A 122 -20.77 -7.48 5.07
C GLN A 122 -21.41 -6.16 5.48
N PHE A 123 -20.70 -5.04 5.33
CA PHE A 123 -21.10 -3.73 5.84
C PHE A 123 -21.34 -2.68 4.75
N GLY A 124 -21.24 -3.09 3.48
CA GLY A 124 -21.39 -2.19 2.34
C GLY A 124 -20.23 -1.20 2.20
N TRP A 125 -20.38 -0.29 1.24
CA TRP A 125 -19.42 0.78 1.00
C TRP A 125 -19.53 1.88 2.07
N GLU A 126 -20.72 2.05 2.67
CA GLU A 126 -21.03 3.03 3.72
C GLU A 126 -20.25 2.82 5.03
N ALA A 127 -19.62 1.66 5.22
CA ALA A 127 -18.80 1.37 6.39
C ALA A 127 -17.64 2.34 6.58
N LEU A 128 -17.12 2.90 5.48
CA LEU A 128 -16.01 3.86 5.46
C LEU A 128 -16.26 4.94 4.40
N SER A 129 -15.64 6.11 4.57
CA SER A 129 -15.59 7.10 3.49
C SER A 129 -14.78 6.58 2.30
N ALA A 130 -14.99 7.15 1.11
CA ALA A 130 -14.22 6.86 -0.10
C ALA A 130 -12.71 6.92 0.15
N GLU A 131 -12.26 7.98 0.83
CA GLU A 131 -10.86 8.19 1.19
C GLU A 131 -10.32 7.08 2.10
N ARG A 132 -11.08 6.68 3.13
CA ARG A 132 -10.65 5.61 4.04
C ARG A 132 -10.56 4.26 3.34
N TRP A 133 -11.46 3.96 2.40
CA TRP A 133 -11.34 2.76 1.58
C TRP A 133 -10.06 2.76 0.73
N ILE A 134 -9.74 3.89 0.10
CA ILE A 134 -8.51 4.07 -0.68
C ILE A 134 -7.28 3.90 0.21
N LEU A 135 -7.24 4.55 1.37
CA LEU A 135 -6.12 4.45 2.31
C LEU A 135 -5.91 3.02 2.80
N MET A 136 -6.99 2.27 3.08
CA MET A 136 -6.90 0.86 3.45
C MET A 136 -6.41 -0.02 2.31
N ALA A 137 -6.81 0.27 1.07
CA ALA A 137 -6.30 -0.45 -0.09
C ALA A 137 -4.79 -0.22 -0.28
N LEU A 138 -4.34 1.04 -0.21
CA LEU A 138 -2.92 1.39 -0.28
C LEU A 138 -2.12 0.76 0.86
N PHE A 139 -2.64 0.81 2.09
CA PHE A 139 -2.01 0.17 3.25
C PHE A 139 -1.81 -1.34 3.02
N ALA A 140 -2.84 -2.03 2.50
CA ALA A 140 -2.80 -3.47 2.29
C ALA A 140 -1.62 -3.92 1.41
N THR A 141 -1.26 -3.15 0.38
CA THR A 141 -0.15 -3.49 -0.53
C THR A 141 1.17 -2.81 -0.18
N CYS A 142 1.16 -1.72 0.59
CA CYS A 142 2.36 -0.94 0.89
C CYS A 142 3.00 -1.25 2.27
N HIS A 143 2.25 -1.72 3.26
CA HIS A 143 2.76 -1.80 4.64
C HIS A 143 3.96 -2.73 4.83
N ASP A 144 4.04 -3.79 4.01
CA ASP A 144 5.05 -4.84 4.12
C ASP A 144 5.98 -4.91 2.89
N LEU A 145 6.15 -3.80 2.15
CA LEU A 145 6.98 -3.78 0.94
C LEU A 145 8.40 -4.30 1.20
N ARG A 146 9.02 -3.96 2.34
CA ARG A 146 10.39 -4.34 2.69
C ARG A 146 10.43 -5.08 4.03
N GLN A 147 10.95 -6.31 4.02
CA GLN A 147 10.86 -7.24 5.16
C GLN A 147 12.18 -7.91 5.56
N ARG A 148 13.30 -7.38 5.07
CA ARG A 148 14.65 -7.90 5.31
C ARG A 148 15.61 -6.85 5.86
N GLU A 149 15.10 -5.75 6.37
CA GLU A 149 15.94 -4.72 6.98
C GLU A 149 16.57 -5.24 8.27
N LYS A 150 17.75 -4.69 8.60
CA LYS A 150 18.39 -4.98 9.87
C LYS A 150 17.48 -4.55 11.01
N VAL A 151 17.27 -5.44 11.98
CA VAL A 151 16.43 -5.17 13.16
C VAL A 151 16.93 -3.91 13.87
N ASP A 152 16.10 -2.87 13.83
CA ASP A 152 16.35 -1.58 14.44
C ASP A 152 15.03 -0.84 14.70
N TYR A 153 14.94 -0.16 15.83
CA TYR A 153 13.73 0.55 16.26
C TYR A 153 14.02 2.03 16.46
N LEU A 154 13.29 2.86 15.74
CA LEU A 154 13.40 4.31 15.83
C LEU A 154 12.00 4.90 15.98
N ARG A 155 11.80 5.69 17.04
CA ARG A 155 10.50 6.33 17.35
C ARG A 155 9.33 5.34 17.43
N GLY A 156 9.60 4.11 17.89
CA GLY A 156 8.59 3.06 18.06
C GLY A 156 8.15 2.38 16.76
N VAL A 157 8.79 2.68 15.62
CA VAL A 157 8.55 2.03 14.33
C VAL A 157 9.77 1.15 14.04
N GLY A 158 9.59 -0.07 13.53
CA GLY A 158 10.69 -0.98 13.15
C GLY A 158 11.30 -0.63 11.78
N ALA A 159 12.46 -1.18 11.47
CA ALA A 159 13.19 -0.85 10.25
C ALA A 159 12.44 -1.25 8.97
N ASN A 160 11.80 -2.42 8.97
CA ASN A 160 10.98 -2.91 7.86
C ASN A 160 9.81 -1.95 7.57
N GLU A 161 9.12 -1.50 8.61
CA GLU A 161 7.99 -0.58 8.46
C GLU A 161 8.47 0.79 7.98
N ARG A 162 9.59 1.31 8.51
CA ARG A 162 10.16 2.58 8.03
C ARG A 162 10.59 2.50 6.56
N ALA A 163 11.21 1.39 6.16
CA ALA A 163 11.62 1.18 4.78
C ALA A 163 10.41 1.03 3.84
N SER A 164 9.37 0.34 4.29
CA SER A 164 8.11 0.20 3.55
C SER A 164 7.38 1.54 3.41
N ILE A 165 7.41 2.40 4.45
CA ILE A 165 6.88 3.77 4.38
C ILE A 165 7.66 4.61 3.35
N ALA A 166 8.99 4.55 3.36
CA ALA A 166 9.81 5.28 2.39
C ALA A 166 9.49 4.87 0.95
N GLU A 167 9.41 3.56 0.68
CA GLU A 167 9.02 3.07 -0.65
C GLU A 167 7.57 3.44 -1.01
N ALA A 168 6.64 3.42 -0.05
CA ALA A 168 5.26 3.83 -0.27
C ALA A 168 5.16 5.28 -0.74
N PHE A 169 5.92 6.21 -0.14
CA PHE A 169 5.97 7.60 -0.59
C PHE A 169 6.46 7.71 -2.04
N ARG A 170 7.53 6.98 -2.39
CA ARG A 170 8.03 6.97 -3.78
C ARG A 170 7.00 6.41 -4.77
N ILE A 171 6.29 5.35 -4.40
CA ILE A 171 5.20 4.81 -5.22
C ILE A 171 4.10 5.85 -5.43
N LEU A 172 3.70 6.56 -4.37
CA LEU A 172 2.69 7.62 -4.45
C LEU A 172 3.14 8.77 -5.36
N ASP A 173 4.40 9.20 -5.25
CA ASP A 173 4.97 10.22 -6.15
C ASP A 173 4.93 9.76 -7.61
N THR A 174 5.37 8.52 -7.88
CA THR A 174 5.35 7.93 -9.22
C THR A 174 3.94 7.85 -9.80
N CYS A 175 2.92 7.66 -8.96
CA CYS A 175 1.52 7.62 -9.37
C CYS A 175 0.85 9.01 -9.39
N GLY A 176 1.60 10.09 -9.20
CA GLY A 176 1.10 11.46 -9.33
C GLY A 176 0.29 11.95 -8.13
N PHE A 177 0.53 11.42 -6.93
CA PHE A 177 0.05 12.03 -5.69
C PHE A 177 0.97 13.17 -5.25
N ASP A 178 0.37 14.17 -4.61
CA ASP A 178 1.11 15.26 -3.96
C ASP A 178 1.55 14.81 -2.55
N ARG A 179 2.69 15.33 -2.08
CA ARG A 179 3.23 15.10 -0.74
C ARG A 179 2.70 16.11 0.29
N GLU A 180 1.97 17.14 -0.13
CA GLU A 180 1.34 18.19 0.69
C GLU A 180 -0.17 17.99 0.91
#